data_AF-A0A5P9FAN2-F1
#
_entry.id   AF-A0A5P9FAN2-F1
#
_cell.length_a   1.000
_cell.length_b   1.000
_cell.length_c   1.000
_cell.angle_alpha   90.00
_cell.angle_beta   90.00
_cell.angle_gamma   90.00
#
_symmetry.space_group_name_H-M   'P 1'
#
loop_
_entity.id
_entity.type
_entity.pdbx_description
1 polymer ?
#
loop_
_entity_poly.entity_id
_entity_poly.type
_entity_poly.pdbx_seq_one_letter_code
_entity_poly.pdbx_strand_id
1 'polypeptide(L)'
;MTAYSDKPGVNTATLGLMFISGCFATMAFDLWGQIVSPGLGFANLSPHGLAKSLFGTLGLPNGDFAGYFMHFYLVGLIGYPVGWLFIFRPVWTRIVGHGLPWIVPAAVYGFGLWVFAIGGITAIAGLPFFLNFTGIAWVALVGHVLYGVVMVAVMVWLTRGRA
;
A
#
# COMPACT_ATOMS: atom_id res chain seq x y z
N MET A 1 0.24 -22.15 5.81
CA MET A 1 -1.15 -21.92 6.27
C MET A 1 -1.69 -20.69 5.53
N THR A 2 -2.47 -20.90 4.48
CA THR A 2 -3.16 -19.86 3.69
C THR A 2 -4.24 -19.25 4.57
N ALA A 3 -4.07 -18.00 4.98
CA ALA A 3 -5.00 -17.41 5.94
C ALA A 3 -6.34 -16.99 5.33
N TYR A 4 -6.43 -16.83 4.00
CA TYR A 4 -7.66 -16.46 3.28
C TYR A 4 -7.64 -17.08 1.87
N SER A 5 -8.82 -17.23 1.26
CA SER A 5 -9.01 -17.88 -0.05
C SER A 5 -8.22 -17.17 -1.16
N ASP A 6 -7.51 -17.93 -2.00
CA ASP A 6 -6.85 -17.41 -3.22
C ASP A 6 -7.85 -17.04 -4.33
N LYS A 7 -9.15 -17.32 -4.12
CA LYS A 7 -10.27 -16.86 -4.94
C LYS A 7 -11.21 -16.03 -4.08
N PRO A 8 -10.89 -14.76 -3.79
CA PRO A 8 -11.81 -13.88 -3.09
C PRO A 8 -13.05 -13.65 -3.98
N GLY A 9 -14.24 -13.95 -3.44
CA GLY A 9 -15.49 -13.58 -4.10
C GLY A 9 -15.73 -12.07 -3.98
N VAL A 10 -16.36 -11.45 -4.97
CA VAL A 10 -16.79 -10.05 -4.86
C VAL A 10 -18.08 -10.02 -4.04
N ASN A 11 -17.95 -9.90 -2.72
CA ASN A 11 -19.07 -9.89 -1.78
C ASN A 11 -18.79 -8.94 -0.61
N THR A 12 -19.80 -8.76 0.24
CA THR A 12 -19.74 -7.85 1.41
C THR A 12 -18.62 -8.22 2.39
N ALA A 13 -18.32 -9.51 2.56
CA ALA A 13 -17.23 -9.95 3.42
C ALA A 13 -15.86 -9.56 2.87
N THR A 14 -15.65 -9.69 1.55
CA THR A 14 -14.41 -9.25 0.89
C THR A 14 -14.26 -7.74 0.94
N LEU A 15 -15.35 -6.99 0.72
CA LEU A 15 -15.35 -5.53 0.86
C LEU A 15 -15.00 -5.10 2.29
N GLY A 16 -15.60 -5.74 3.30
CA GLY A 16 -15.25 -5.50 4.71
C GLY A 16 -13.80 -5.84 5.03
N LEU A 17 -13.30 -6.97 4.50
CA LEU A 17 -11.90 -7.38 4.67
C LEU A 17 -10.94 -6.33 4.08
N MET A 18 -11.19 -5.89 2.85
CA MET A 18 -10.41 -4.82 2.19
C MET A 18 -10.46 -3.52 2.99
N PHE A 19 -11.65 -3.09 3.39
CA PHE A 19 -11.83 -1.84 4.12
C PHE A 19 -11.07 -1.85 5.45
N ILE A 20 -11.27 -2.88 6.28
CA ILE A 20 -10.65 -2.94 7.61
C ILE A 20 -9.12 -3.05 7.46
N SER A 21 -8.62 -3.96 6.62
CA SER A 21 -7.18 -4.14 6.43
C SER A 21 -6.50 -2.93 5.80
N GLY A 22 -7.10 -2.32 4.78
CA GLY A 22 -6.59 -1.11 4.13
C GLY A 22 -6.57 0.09 5.08
N CYS A 23 -7.59 0.24 5.94
CA CYS A 23 -7.63 1.30 6.95
C CYS A 23 -6.46 1.20 7.93
N PHE A 24 -6.26 0.04 8.58
CA PHE A 24 -5.16 -0.15 9.51
C PHE A 24 -3.78 -0.05 8.84
N ALA A 25 -3.65 -0.55 7.62
CA ALA A 25 -2.41 -0.46 6.86
C ALA A 25 -2.07 0.99 6.49
N THR A 26 -3.06 1.79 6.10
CA THR A 26 -2.89 3.22 5.80
C THR A 26 -2.52 3.99 7.06
N MET A 27 -3.19 3.73 8.19
CA MET A 27 -2.83 4.32 9.48
C MET A 27 -1.39 3.96 9.90
N ALA A 28 -0.95 2.72 9.68
CA ALA A 28 0.43 2.32 9.98
C ALA A 28 1.45 3.02 9.07
N PHE A 29 1.13 3.16 7.78
CA PHE A 29 1.96 3.92 6.84
C PHE A 29 2.10 5.39 7.27
N ASP A 30 0.97 6.05 7.57
CA ASP A 30 0.95 7.46 7.94
C ASP A 30 1.63 7.70 9.30
N LEU A 31 1.41 6.81 10.28
CA LEU A 31 2.12 6.83 11.56
C LEU A 31 3.63 6.74 11.37
N TRP A 32 4.08 5.82 10.52
CA TRP A 32 5.49 5.71 10.17
C TRP A 32 6.02 6.97 9.48
N GLY A 33 5.33 7.43 8.44
CA GLY A 33 5.79 8.50 7.57
C GLY A 33 5.75 9.90 8.18
N GLN A 34 4.78 10.17 9.05
CA GLN A 34 4.55 11.50 9.59
C GLN A 34 5.04 11.68 11.02
N ILE A 35 5.14 10.60 11.81
CA ILE A 35 5.45 10.68 13.24
C ILE A 35 6.75 9.94 13.56
N VAL A 36 6.84 8.64 13.25
CA VAL A 36 7.98 7.83 13.68
C VAL A 36 9.25 8.21 12.92
N SER A 37 9.20 8.26 11.60
CA SER A 37 10.39 8.54 10.80
C SER A 37 10.96 9.95 11.04
N PRO A 38 10.17 11.05 11.12
CA PRO A 38 10.71 12.35 11.51
C PRO A 38 11.21 12.37 12.96
N GLY A 39 10.52 11.70 13.88
CA GLY A 39 10.95 11.58 15.28
C GLY A 39 12.30 10.87 15.46
N LEU A 40 12.69 10.04 14.49
CA LEU A 40 13.99 9.38 14.42
C LEU A 40 15.04 10.17 13.60
N GLY A 41 14.71 11.36 13.11
CA GLY A 41 15.59 12.20 12.30
C GLY A 41 15.62 11.85 10.80
N PHE A 42 14.73 10.97 10.33
CA PHE A 42 14.56 10.69 8.90
C PHE A 42 13.63 11.71 8.22
N ALA A 43 13.50 11.62 6.89
CA ALA A 43 12.65 12.51 6.12
C ALA A 43 11.16 12.33 6.46
N ASN A 44 10.40 13.43 6.42
CA ASN A 44 8.96 13.43 6.61
C ASN A 44 8.22 13.09 5.31
N LEU A 45 7.30 12.12 5.36
CA LEU A 45 6.43 11.79 4.24
C LEU A 45 5.17 12.64 4.27
N SER A 46 4.87 13.30 3.15
CA SER A 46 3.54 13.83 2.90
C SER A 46 2.67 12.74 2.25
N PRO A 47 1.61 12.26 2.91
CA PRO A 47 0.72 11.23 2.35
C PRO A 47 0.06 11.67 1.05
N HIS A 48 -0.26 12.95 0.94
CA HIS A 48 -1.03 13.51 -0.17
C HIS A 48 -0.16 14.15 -1.27
N GLY A 49 1.14 14.41 -1.00
CA GLY A 49 2.00 15.22 -1.86
C GLY A 49 2.14 14.69 -3.28
N LEU A 50 2.38 13.37 -3.41
CA LEU A 50 2.51 12.73 -4.71
C LEU A 50 1.20 12.77 -5.51
N ALA A 51 0.06 12.54 -4.84
CA ALA A 51 -1.25 12.58 -5.47
C ALA A 51 -1.59 13.98 -6.00
N LYS A 52 -1.24 15.04 -5.25
CA LYS A 52 -1.40 16.43 -5.72
C LYS A 52 -0.55 16.69 -6.96
N SER A 53 0.72 16.27 -6.98
CA SER A 53 1.59 16.44 -8.14
C SER A 53 1.06 15.71 -9.37
N LEU A 54 0.54 14.49 -9.20
CA LEU A 54 -0.08 13.73 -10.29
C LEU A 54 -1.31 14.46 -10.84
N PHE A 55 -2.23 14.89 -9.98
CA PHE A 55 -3.41 15.63 -10.42
C PHE A 55 -3.06 16.95 -11.10
N GLY A 56 -2.08 17.68 -10.59
CA GLY A 56 -1.58 18.89 -11.23
C GLY A 56 -1.06 18.62 -12.63
N THR A 57 -0.31 17.54 -12.82
CA THR A 57 0.21 17.12 -14.13
C THR A 57 -0.90 16.74 -15.10
N LEU A 58 -1.99 16.16 -14.61
CA LEU A 58 -3.17 15.77 -15.40
C LEU A 58 -4.16 16.92 -15.63
N GLY A 59 -3.90 18.13 -15.12
CA GLY A 59 -4.83 19.25 -15.20
C GLY A 59 -6.10 19.08 -14.35
N LEU A 60 -6.06 18.20 -13.34
CA LEU A 60 -7.17 17.90 -12.43
C LEU A 60 -7.09 18.75 -11.15
N PRO A 61 -8.20 18.91 -10.40
CA PRO A 61 -8.16 19.56 -9.09
C PRO A 61 -7.15 18.87 -8.15
N ASN A 62 -6.15 19.63 -7.71
CA ASN A 62 -4.98 19.11 -6.97
C ASN A 62 -4.84 19.71 -5.57
N GLY A 63 -5.95 20.14 -4.96
CA GLY A 63 -5.98 20.61 -3.58
C GLY A 63 -5.70 19.51 -2.56
N ASP A 64 -5.51 19.89 -1.29
CA ASP A 64 -5.19 18.93 -0.21
C ASP A 64 -6.26 17.84 -0.07
N PHE A 65 -7.53 18.21 -0.16
CA PHE A 65 -8.63 17.25 -0.17
C PHE A 65 -8.45 16.17 -1.24
N ALA A 66 -8.16 16.57 -2.47
CA ALA A 66 -8.00 15.64 -3.59
C ALA A 66 -6.81 14.70 -3.37
N GLY A 67 -5.69 15.23 -2.86
CA GLY A 67 -4.51 14.44 -2.54
C GLY A 67 -4.76 13.42 -1.42
N TYR A 68 -5.38 13.84 -0.31
CA TYR A 68 -5.76 12.93 0.78
C TYR A 68 -6.81 11.92 0.35
N PHE A 69 -7.77 12.33 -0.48
CA PHE A 69 -8.80 11.45 -1.01
C PHE A 69 -8.20 10.33 -1.85
N MET A 70 -7.29 10.69 -2.77
CA MET A 70 -6.57 9.72 -3.60
C MET A 70 -5.72 8.78 -2.73
N HIS A 71 -4.87 9.33 -1.86
CA HIS A 71 -3.97 8.53 -1.01
C HIS A 71 -4.73 7.58 -0.08
N PHE A 72 -5.65 8.10 0.73
CA PHE A 72 -6.31 7.32 1.76
C PHE A 72 -7.42 6.44 1.18
N TYR A 73 -8.38 7.01 0.47
CA TYR A 73 -9.60 6.28 0.07
C TYR A 73 -9.41 5.47 -1.21
N LEU A 74 -8.79 6.04 -2.24
CA LEU A 74 -8.70 5.35 -3.53
C LEU A 74 -7.62 4.28 -3.53
N VAL A 75 -6.40 4.61 -3.13
CA VAL A 75 -5.28 3.64 -3.17
C VAL A 75 -5.12 2.90 -1.83
N GLY A 76 -5.06 3.61 -0.71
CA GLY A 76 -4.80 3.02 0.61
C GLY A 76 -5.90 2.07 1.09
N LEU A 77 -7.17 2.40 0.84
CA LEU A 77 -8.31 1.62 1.31
C LEU A 77 -8.82 0.59 0.30
N ILE A 78 -8.72 0.89 -1.00
CA ILE A 78 -9.33 0.06 -2.07
C ILE A 78 -8.26 -0.49 -3.02
N GLY A 79 -7.48 0.38 -3.67
CA GLY A 79 -6.55 -0.01 -4.73
C GLY A 79 -5.52 -1.04 -4.30
N TYR A 80 -4.85 -0.82 -3.16
CA TYR A 80 -3.83 -1.75 -2.68
C TYR A 80 -4.41 -3.06 -2.15
N PRO A 81 -5.54 -3.11 -1.40
CA PRO A 81 -6.17 -4.38 -1.08
C PRO A 81 -6.68 -5.13 -2.31
N VAL A 82 -7.19 -4.44 -3.34
CA VAL A 82 -7.59 -5.04 -4.62
C VAL A 82 -6.39 -5.64 -5.34
N GLY A 83 -5.30 -4.89 -5.48
CA GLY A 83 -4.06 -5.36 -6.10
C GLY A 83 -3.50 -6.58 -5.40
N TRP A 84 -3.62 -6.66 -4.08
CA TRP A 84 -3.22 -7.84 -3.31
C TRP A 84 -4.10 -9.05 -3.61
N LEU A 85 -5.41 -8.91 -3.40
CA LEU A 85 -6.37 -10.01 -3.45
C LEU A 85 -6.58 -10.59 -4.85
N PHE A 86 -6.61 -9.74 -5.86
CA PHE A 86 -7.02 -10.14 -7.21
C PHE A 86 -5.87 -10.26 -8.20
N ILE A 87 -4.71 -9.67 -7.92
CA ILE A 87 -3.56 -9.68 -8.84
C ILE A 87 -2.38 -10.39 -8.20
N PHE A 88 -1.78 -9.80 -7.16
CA PHE A 88 -0.52 -10.26 -6.62
C PHE A 88 -0.63 -11.64 -5.98
N ARG A 89 -1.61 -11.86 -5.10
CA ARG A 89 -1.74 -13.15 -4.39
C ARG A 89 -2.00 -14.31 -5.35
N PRO A 90 -2.96 -14.24 -6.30
CA PRO A 90 -3.16 -15.30 -7.27
C PRO A 90 -1.93 -15.59 -8.15
N VAL A 91 -1.16 -14.55 -8.51
CA VAL A 91 0.08 -14.73 -9.29
C VAL A 91 1.17 -15.39 -8.43
N TRP A 92 1.37 -14.91 -7.20
CA TRP A 92 2.33 -15.46 -6.26
C TRP A 92 2.07 -16.94 -5.98
N THR A 93 0.82 -17.31 -5.70
CA THR A 93 0.42 -18.69 -5.45
C THR A 93 0.71 -19.59 -6.66
N ARG A 94 0.58 -19.09 -7.90
CA ARG A 94 0.90 -19.88 -9.10
C ARG A 94 2.40 -20.08 -9.34
N ILE A 95 3.22 -19.09 -8.99
CA ILE A 95 4.66 -19.10 -9.29
C ILE A 95 5.47 -19.72 -8.14
N VAL A 96 5.17 -19.33 -6.90
CA VAL A 96 5.95 -19.67 -5.70
C VAL A 96 5.22 -20.71 -4.83
N GLY A 97 3.89 -20.79 -4.95
CA GLY A 97 3.09 -21.69 -4.13
C GLY A 97 2.87 -21.20 -2.69
N HIS A 98 2.56 -22.14 -1.79
CA HIS A 98 2.17 -21.88 -0.40
C HIS A 98 3.26 -22.15 0.64
N GLY A 99 4.48 -22.50 0.21
CA GLY A 99 5.55 -22.95 1.09
C GLY A 99 6.13 -21.86 2.00
N LEU A 100 5.95 -20.58 1.65
CA LEU A 100 6.50 -19.45 2.40
C LEU A 100 5.50 -18.87 3.39
N PRO A 101 5.95 -18.38 4.56
CA PRO A 101 5.08 -17.72 5.53
C PRO A 101 4.50 -16.43 4.93
N TRP A 102 3.26 -16.09 5.30
CA TRP A 102 2.48 -14.97 4.71
C TRP A 102 3.21 -13.62 4.73
N ILE A 103 4.13 -13.42 5.67
CA ILE A 103 4.90 -12.19 5.81
C ILE A 103 5.81 -11.94 4.61
N VAL A 104 6.31 -12.99 3.96
CA VAL A 104 7.20 -12.87 2.80
C VAL A 104 6.46 -12.29 1.58
N PRO A 105 5.37 -12.88 1.08
CA PRO A 105 4.61 -12.25 0.00
C PRO A 105 4.10 -10.86 0.38
N ALA A 106 3.73 -10.62 1.65
CA ALA A 106 3.29 -9.30 2.10
C ALA A 106 4.38 -8.23 1.96
N ALA A 107 5.61 -8.55 2.38
CA ALA A 107 6.75 -7.66 2.24
C ALA A 107 7.12 -7.43 0.76
N VAL A 108 7.10 -8.49 -0.07
CA VAL A 108 7.35 -8.36 -1.51
C VAL A 108 6.29 -7.49 -2.19
N TYR A 109 5.02 -7.65 -1.81
CA TYR A 109 3.96 -6.79 -2.32
C TYR A 109 4.16 -5.33 -1.92
N GLY A 110 4.47 -5.07 -0.65
CA GLY A 110 4.80 -3.72 -0.19
C GLY A 110 6.00 -3.11 -0.90
N PHE A 111 7.04 -3.88 -1.17
CA PHE A 111 8.15 -3.45 -2.03
C PHE A 111 7.67 -3.11 -3.45
N GLY A 112 6.79 -3.94 -4.03
CA GLY A 112 6.16 -3.69 -5.32
C GLY A 112 5.34 -2.38 -5.34
N LEU A 113 4.61 -2.08 -4.26
CA LEU A 113 3.89 -0.81 -4.11
C LEU A 113 4.85 0.38 -4.09
N TRP A 114 5.99 0.26 -3.41
CA TRP A 114 7.02 1.30 -3.43
C TRP A 114 7.56 1.54 -4.85
N VAL A 115 7.86 0.49 -5.61
CA VAL A 115 8.29 0.63 -7.02
C VAL A 115 7.18 1.30 -7.84
N PHE A 116 5.94 0.87 -7.67
CA PHE A 116 4.80 1.44 -8.39
C PHE A 116 4.59 2.93 -8.07
N ALA A 117 4.51 3.30 -6.79
CA ALA A 117 4.22 4.67 -6.36
C ALA A 117 5.43 5.60 -6.54
N ILE A 118 6.57 5.25 -5.94
CA ILE A 118 7.74 6.12 -5.89
C ILE A 118 8.59 6.03 -7.16
N GLY A 119 8.57 4.90 -7.88
CA GLY A 119 9.22 4.77 -9.19
C GLY A 119 8.31 5.19 -10.35
N GLY A 120 7.11 4.63 -10.42
CA GLY A 120 6.18 4.82 -11.53
C GLY A 120 5.39 6.13 -11.47
N ILE A 121 4.60 6.34 -10.40
CA ILE A 121 3.70 7.50 -10.30
C ILE A 121 4.48 8.82 -10.24
N THR A 122 5.65 8.85 -9.60
CA THR A 122 6.52 10.05 -9.62
C THR A 122 6.92 10.43 -11.04
N ALA A 123 7.34 9.46 -11.86
CA ALA A 123 7.72 9.70 -13.24
C ALA A 123 6.55 10.22 -14.09
N ILE A 124 5.35 9.69 -13.87
CA ILE A 124 4.12 10.17 -14.55
C ILE A 124 3.73 11.57 -14.04
N ALA A 125 3.96 11.86 -12.76
CA ALA A 125 3.66 13.15 -12.13
C ALA A 125 4.72 14.25 -12.41
N GLY A 126 5.65 14.02 -13.35
CA GLY A 126 6.71 14.97 -13.70
C GLY A 126 7.76 15.18 -12.60
N LEU A 127 7.80 14.30 -11.59
CA LEU A 127 8.81 14.30 -10.53
C LEU A 127 10.01 13.40 -10.92
N PRO A 128 11.20 13.63 -10.35
CA PRO A 128 12.34 12.77 -10.62
C PRO A 128 12.05 11.31 -10.26
N PHE A 129 12.57 10.37 -11.07
CA PHE A 129 12.46 8.93 -10.82
C PHE A 129 13.00 8.59 -9.42
N PHE A 130 12.20 7.87 -8.63
CA PHE A 130 12.45 7.62 -7.21
C PHE A 130 12.77 8.86 -6.37
N LEU A 131 12.33 10.05 -6.79
CA LEU A 131 12.68 11.33 -6.16
C LEU A 131 14.21 11.47 -6.00
N ASN A 132 14.99 11.05 -7.01
CA ASN A 132 16.46 10.97 -7.00
C ASN A 132 17.02 10.13 -5.83
N PHE A 133 16.28 9.11 -5.38
CA PHE A 133 16.65 8.25 -4.25
C PHE A 133 16.97 9.03 -2.96
N THR A 134 16.29 10.17 -2.77
CA THR A 134 16.37 10.98 -1.55
C THR A 134 15.88 10.20 -0.32
N GLY A 135 16.08 10.76 0.88
CA GLY A 135 15.59 10.15 2.13
C GLY A 135 14.10 9.81 2.10
N ILE A 136 13.29 10.62 1.39
CA ILE A 136 11.85 10.38 1.20
C ILE A 136 11.61 9.03 0.51
N ALA A 137 12.41 8.67 -0.51
CA ALA A 137 12.26 7.42 -1.22
C ALA A 137 12.46 6.20 -0.31
N TRP A 138 13.46 6.26 0.59
CA TRP A 138 13.77 5.16 1.51
C TRP A 138 12.78 5.07 2.68
N VAL A 139 12.34 6.21 3.21
CA VAL A 139 11.28 6.24 4.22
C VAL A 139 9.98 5.69 3.62
N ALA A 140 9.66 6.03 2.37
CA ALA A 140 8.52 5.48 1.65
C ALA A 140 8.65 3.97 1.42
N LEU A 141 9.85 3.44 1.17
CA LEU A 141 10.06 2.00 1.05
C LEU A 141 9.62 1.27 2.32
N VAL A 142 10.13 1.71 3.47
CA VAL A 142 9.74 1.13 4.77
C VAL A 142 8.24 1.28 4.99
N GLY A 143 7.67 2.43 4.66
CA GLY A 143 6.23 2.69 4.75
C GLY A 143 5.41 1.69 3.94
N HIS A 144 5.74 1.46 2.66
CA HIS A 144 4.97 0.56 1.80
C HIS A 144 5.14 -0.91 2.20
N VAL A 145 6.32 -1.32 2.64
CA VAL A 145 6.55 -2.67 3.20
C VAL A 145 5.72 -2.85 4.47
N LEU A 146 5.74 -1.87 5.38
CA LEU A 146 4.92 -1.87 6.59
C LEU A 146 3.43 -1.94 6.26
N TYR A 147 2.96 -1.14 5.30
CA TYR A 147 1.60 -1.19 4.79
C TYR A 147 1.23 -2.61 4.35
N GLY A 148 2.05 -3.23 3.49
CA GLY A 148 1.80 -4.58 2.99
C GLY A 148 1.73 -5.61 4.12
N VAL A 149 2.66 -5.55 5.07
CA VAL A 149 2.69 -6.46 6.22
C VAL A 149 1.46 -6.27 7.12
N VAL A 150 1.11 -5.03 7.49
CA VAL A 150 -0.03 -4.73 8.37
C VAL A 150 -1.34 -5.12 7.71
N MET A 151 -1.52 -4.79 6.44
CA MET A 151 -2.71 -5.17 5.66
C MET A 151 -2.92 -6.69 5.74
N VAL A 152 -1.89 -7.46 5.41
CA VAL A 152 -1.99 -8.93 5.38
C VAL A 152 -2.11 -9.51 6.79
N ALA A 153 -1.45 -8.94 7.79
CA ALA A 153 -1.60 -9.35 9.18
C ALA A 153 -3.04 -9.18 9.67
N VAL A 154 -3.68 -8.06 9.35
CA VAL A 154 -5.09 -7.80 9.66
C VAL A 154 -6.00 -8.76 8.91
N MET A 155 -5.73 -9.00 7.61
CA MET A 155 -6.50 -10.01 6.86
C MET A 155 -6.40 -11.39 7.51
N VAL A 156 -5.19 -11.83 7.84
CA VAL A 156 -4.94 -13.11 8.53
C VAL A 156 -5.69 -13.17 9.85
N TRP A 157 -5.65 -12.10 10.65
CA TRP A 157 -6.34 -12.04 11.94
C TRP A 157 -7.86 -12.15 11.79
N LEU A 158 -8.45 -11.45 10.83
CA LEU A 158 -9.89 -11.49 10.57
C LEU A 158 -10.39 -12.84 10.04
N THR A 159 -9.53 -13.61 9.39
CA THR A 159 -9.91 -14.88 8.75
C THR A 159 -9.42 -16.12 9.49
N ARG A 160 -8.67 -15.96 10.58
CA ARG A 160 -8.13 -17.04 11.43
C ARG A 160 -9.17 -18.04 11.97
N GLY A 161 -10.44 -17.66 12.06
CA GLY A 161 -11.55 -18.54 12.47
C GLY A 161 -12.40 -19.10 11.32
N ARG A 162 -11.99 -18.89 10.07
CA ARG A 162 -12.72 -19.32 8.85
C ARG A 162 -11.93 -20.31 7.99
N ALA A 163 -10.86 -20.88 8.54
CA ALA A 163 -10.02 -21.89 7.89
C ALA A 163 -10.43 -23.30 8.32
#